data_AF-A0A0A6Z3U1-F1
#
_entry.id   AF-A0A0A6Z3U1-F1
#
_cell.length_a   1.000
_cell.length_b   1.000
_cell.length_c   1.000
_cell.angle_alpha   90.00
_cell.angle_beta   90.00
_cell.angle_gamma   90.00
#
_symmetry.space_group_name_H-M   'P 1'
#
loop_
_entity.id
_entity.type
_entity.pdbx_description
1 polymer ?
#
loop_
_entity_poly.entity_id
_entity_poly.type
_entity_poly.pdbx_seq_one_letter_code
_entity_poly.pdbx_strand_id
1 'polypeptide(L)'
;MLLFFCFFVSLLCFLNFFSSNILVWWSVFLLMTVVFVCLSKGLGSYASILNYFVIQESLGLFFLVFNFFLLQFFIVMLKVGVAPLHFWLFSVTNSIYDWLLMWFLTFQKLPFLPVLVQLFDFKMVYLFFFGIAVCYLQLFMLKSYKNMMIISSTESFNWVILTSFLSVINVVYLFFYYIVLMIFLMPLFSSKDLNFINWETLLVFLNVPFSVSFFIKIFSLGELLKLDSMFMLFLLFLMFLSMMCFSLWLVNMSVKHMKMVGDNVKNLFFLVVPIMMLSVV
;
A
#
# COMPACT_ATOMS: atom_id res chain seq x y z
N MET A 1 -14.31 -3.07 -18.93
CA MET A 1 -14.22 -4.02 -17.80
C MET A 1 -13.52 -3.40 -16.59
N LEU A 2 -12.30 -2.85 -16.73
CA LEU A 2 -11.57 -2.29 -15.59
C LEU A 2 -12.31 -1.12 -14.91
N LEU A 3 -12.87 -0.18 -15.68
CA LEU A 3 -13.68 0.92 -15.14
C LEU A 3 -14.89 0.43 -14.31
N PHE A 4 -15.55 -0.64 -14.76
CA PHE A 4 -16.65 -1.24 -14.02
C PHE A 4 -16.18 -1.77 -12.66
N PHE A 5 -15.05 -2.49 -12.64
CA PHE A 5 -14.48 -2.97 -11.37
C PHE A 5 -14.00 -1.84 -10.48
N CYS A 6 -13.40 -0.77 -11.01
CA CYS A 6 -13.04 0.40 -10.21
C CYS A 6 -14.27 1.04 -9.55
N PHE A 7 -15.34 1.23 -10.32
CA PHE A 7 -16.60 1.75 -9.79
C PHE A 7 -17.19 0.82 -8.73
N PHE A 8 -17.21 -0.49 -8.99
CA PHE A 8 -17.69 -1.49 -8.03
C PHE A 8 -16.89 -1.48 -6.72
N VAL A 9 -15.55 -1.43 -6.78
CA VAL A 9 -14.69 -1.31 -5.59
C VAL A 9 -14.97 -0.01 -4.83
N SER A 10 -15.19 1.11 -5.53
CA SER A 10 -15.54 2.38 -4.88
C SER A 10 -16.90 2.31 -4.15
N LEU A 11 -17.89 1.62 -4.72
CA LEU A 11 -19.18 1.37 -4.06
C LEU A 11 -19.03 0.51 -2.80
N LEU A 12 -18.21 -0.54 -2.87
CA LEU A 12 -17.92 -1.39 -1.71
C LEU A 12 -17.24 -0.61 -0.58
N CYS A 13 -16.32 0.30 -0.93
CA CYS A 13 -15.69 1.21 0.02
C CYS A 13 -16.73 2.12 0.69
N PHE A 14 -17.60 2.75 -0.11
CA PHE A 14 -18.68 3.61 0.40
C PHE A 14 -19.60 2.83 1.35
N LEU A 15 -20.00 1.61 0.98
CA LEU A 15 -20.85 0.77 1.81
C LEU A 15 -20.22 0.47 3.18
N ASN A 16 -18.91 0.20 3.24
CA ASN A 16 -18.20 -0.01 4.51
C ASN A 16 -18.11 1.24 5.39
N PHE A 17 -18.18 2.46 4.83
CA PHE A 17 -18.24 3.67 5.64
C PHE A 17 -19.57 3.82 6.39
N PHE A 18 -20.69 3.40 5.79
CA PHE A 18 -22.02 3.57 6.41
C PHE A 18 -22.45 2.38 7.27
N SER A 19 -21.90 1.19 7.04
CA SER A 19 -22.28 0.00 7.79
C SER A 19 -21.27 -0.33 8.89
N SER A 20 -21.76 -0.60 10.10
CA SER A 20 -20.99 -1.18 11.20
C SER A 20 -21.23 -2.68 11.38
N ASN A 21 -22.01 -3.30 10.49
CA ASN A 21 -22.40 -4.70 10.60
C ASN A 21 -21.29 -5.64 10.13
N ILE A 22 -20.85 -6.54 11.00
CA ILE A 22 -19.79 -7.52 10.72
C ILE A 22 -20.09 -8.40 9.50
N LEU A 23 -21.35 -8.81 9.33
CA LEU A 23 -21.79 -9.59 8.16
C LEU A 23 -21.63 -8.80 6.86
N VAL A 24 -21.89 -7.49 6.91
CA VAL A 24 -21.76 -6.60 5.76
C VAL A 24 -20.28 -6.46 5.41
N TRP A 25 -19.41 -6.18 6.38
CA TRP A 25 -17.97 -6.12 6.15
C TRP A 25 -17.42 -7.42 5.56
N TRP A 26 -17.85 -8.58 6.09
CA TRP A 26 -17.45 -9.87 5.56
C TRP A 26 -17.89 -10.07 4.10
N SER A 27 -19.14 -9.71 3.77
CA SER A 27 -19.64 -9.81 2.40
C SER A 27 -18.83 -8.95 1.43
N VAL A 28 -18.40 -7.75 1.86
CA VAL A 28 -17.52 -6.89 1.07
C VAL A 28 -16.16 -7.55 0.87
N PHE A 29 -15.59 -8.17 1.91
CA PHE A 29 -14.31 -8.87 1.78
C PHE A 29 -14.37 -10.00 0.75
N LEU A 30 -15.45 -10.79 0.77
CA LEU A 30 -15.67 -11.85 -0.23
C LEU A 30 -15.84 -11.26 -1.64
N LEU A 31 -16.59 -10.18 -1.80
CA LEU A 31 -16.74 -9.55 -3.11
C LEU A 31 -15.39 -9.04 -3.66
N MET A 32 -14.51 -8.52 -2.80
CA MET A 32 -13.18 -8.09 -3.21
C MET A 32 -12.26 -9.22 -3.66
N THR A 33 -12.35 -10.39 -3.03
CA THR A 33 -11.55 -11.55 -3.47
C THR A 33 -12.02 -12.05 -4.83
N VAL A 34 -13.34 -12.15 -5.03
CA VAL A 34 -13.94 -12.55 -6.31
C VAL A 34 -13.54 -11.59 -7.42
N VAL A 35 -13.61 -10.27 -7.19
CA VAL A 35 -13.18 -9.26 -8.17
C VAL A 35 -11.72 -9.47 -8.58
N PHE A 36 -10.81 -9.73 -7.63
CA PHE A 36 -9.41 -9.98 -7.97
C PHE A 36 -9.20 -11.26 -8.78
N VAL A 37 -9.88 -12.34 -8.41
CA VAL A 37 -9.79 -13.61 -9.15
C VAL A 37 -10.28 -13.42 -10.59
N CYS A 38 -11.37 -12.66 -10.79
CA CYS A 38 -11.87 -12.33 -12.13
C CYS A 38 -10.86 -11.52 -12.96
N LEU A 39 -10.21 -10.52 -12.35
CA LEU A 39 -9.21 -9.69 -13.02
C LEU A 39 -7.94 -10.47 -13.37
N SER A 40 -7.53 -11.39 -12.49
CA SER A 40 -6.27 -12.14 -12.63
C SER A 40 -6.35 -13.34 -13.56
N LYS A 41 -7.55 -13.88 -13.81
CA LYS A 41 -7.78 -14.97 -14.78
C LYS A 41 -7.18 -14.67 -16.17
N GLY A 42 -7.12 -13.39 -16.57
CA GLY A 42 -6.59 -12.98 -17.86
C GLY A 42 -5.06 -13.05 -18.02
N LEU A 43 -4.28 -13.09 -16.93
CA LEU A 43 -2.81 -13.03 -16.99
C LEU A 43 -2.10 -14.39 -16.79
N GLY A 44 -2.84 -15.48 -16.55
CA GLY A 44 -2.27 -16.84 -16.49
C GLY A 44 -1.43 -17.15 -15.24
N SER A 45 -1.41 -16.28 -14.23
CA SER A 45 -0.64 -16.47 -12.99
C SER A 45 -1.40 -17.33 -11.96
N TYR A 46 -1.79 -18.55 -12.30
CA TYR A 46 -2.69 -19.37 -11.48
C TYR A 46 -2.20 -19.63 -10.04
N ALA A 47 -0.88 -19.79 -9.83
CA ALA A 47 -0.32 -20.03 -8.50
C ALA A 47 -0.55 -18.86 -7.53
N SER A 48 -0.40 -17.60 -7.97
CA SER A 48 -0.67 -16.44 -7.10
C SER A 48 -2.15 -16.26 -6.83
N ILE A 49 -2.99 -16.54 -7.81
CA ILE A 49 -4.45 -16.45 -7.68
C ILE A 49 -4.94 -17.44 -6.61
N LEU A 50 -4.45 -18.68 -6.67
CA LEU A 50 -4.77 -19.70 -5.67
C LEU A 50 -4.24 -19.31 -4.29
N ASN A 51 -2.99 -18.86 -4.18
CA ASN A 51 -2.42 -18.42 -2.90
C ASN A 51 -3.23 -17.27 -2.29
N TYR A 52 -3.58 -16.27 -3.09
CA TYR A 52 -4.40 -15.16 -2.64
C TYR A 52 -5.79 -15.62 -2.18
N PHE A 53 -6.46 -16.45 -2.97
CA PHE A 53 -7.82 -16.93 -2.66
C PHE A 53 -7.84 -17.72 -1.35
N VAL A 54 -6.91 -18.68 -1.19
CA VAL A 54 -6.83 -19.51 0.03
C VAL A 54 -6.56 -18.65 1.26
N ILE A 55 -5.62 -17.70 1.19
CA ILE A 55 -5.27 -16.85 2.32
C ILE A 55 -6.42 -15.89 2.67
N GLN A 56 -7.04 -15.25 1.67
CA GLN A 56 -8.07 -14.24 1.92
C GLN A 56 -9.42 -14.82 2.37
N GLU A 57 -9.83 -15.97 1.82
CA GLU A 57 -11.05 -16.64 2.24
C GLU A 57 -10.91 -17.27 3.62
N SER A 58 -9.78 -17.91 3.91
CA SER A 58 -9.54 -18.44 5.27
C SER A 58 -9.56 -17.33 6.32
N LEU A 59 -8.88 -16.20 6.06
CA LEU A 59 -8.95 -15.02 6.92
C LEU A 59 -10.37 -14.42 6.98
N GLY A 60 -11.16 -14.54 5.92
CA GLY A 60 -12.55 -14.08 5.88
C GLY A 60 -13.44 -14.88 6.81
N LEU A 61 -13.29 -16.20 6.82
CA LEU A 61 -14.01 -17.07 7.73
C LEU A 61 -13.56 -16.86 9.18
N PHE A 62 -12.25 -16.71 9.43
CA PHE A 62 -11.75 -16.38 10.76
C PHE A 62 -12.32 -15.05 11.28
N PHE A 63 -12.51 -14.05 10.40
CA PHE A 63 -13.13 -12.78 10.77
C PHE A 63 -14.55 -12.93 11.33
N LEU A 64 -15.35 -13.85 10.77
CA LEU A 64 -16.70 -14.13 11.26
C LEU A 64 -16.69 -14.89 12.59
N VAL A 65 -15.78 -15.86 12.74
CA VAL A 65 -15.71 -16.72 13.93
C VAL A 65 -15.26 -15.92 15.15
N PHE A 66 -14.23 -15.09 15.00
CA PHE A 66 -13.70 -14.30 16.09
C PHE A 66 -14.44 -12.97 16.18
N ASN A 67 -15.46 -12.89 17.04
CA ASN A 67 -16.17 -11.63 17.30
C ASN A 67 -15.55 -10.75 18.40
N PHE A 68 -14.23 -10.85 18.61
CA PHE A 68 -13.52 -10.02 19.58
C PHE A 68 -12.77 -8.90 18.87
N PHE A 69 -13.01 -7.65 19.28
CA PHE A 69 -12.46 -6.44 18.63
C PHE A 69 -10.96 -6.53 18.29
N LEU A 70 -10.10 -6.94 19.24
CA LEU A 70 -8.66 -7.05 19.01
C LEU A 70 -8.29 -8.12 17.98
N LEU A 71 -8.91 -9.30 18.04
CA LEU A 71 -8.65 -10.39 17.10
C LEU A 71 -9.14 -10.03 15.70
N GLN A 72 -10.32 -9.41 15.59
CA GLN A 72 -10.84 -8.88 14.32
C GLN A 72 -9.87 -7.87 13.71
N PHE A 73 -9.33 -6.96 14.53
CA PHE A 73 -8.34 -6.01 14.09
C PHE A 73 -7.09 -6.70 13.50
N PHE A 74 -6.53 -7.70 14.18
CA PHE A 74 -5.40 -8.48 13.64
C PHE A 74 -5.72 -9.21 12.34
N ILE A 75 -6.93 -9.76 12.23
CA ILE A 75 -7.36 -10.47 11.01
C ILE A 75 -7.47 -9.49 9.84
N VAL A 76 -8.03 -8.31 10.05
CA VAL A 76 -8.11 -7.28 9.00
C VAL A 76 -6.70 -6.77 8.64
N MET A 77 -5.81 -6.58 9.62
CA MET A 77 -4.41 -6.24 9.38
C MET A 77 -3.70 -7.28 8.50
N LEU A 78 -3.93 -8.57 8.77
CA LEU A 78 -3.44 -9.67 7.94
C LEU A 78 -4.03 -9.62 6.53
N LYS A 79 -5.35 -9.44 6.39
CA LYS A 79 -6.02 -9.36 5.08
C LYS A 79 -5.46 -8.26 4.19
N VAL A 80 -5.20 -7.09 4.76
CA VAL A 80 -4.65 -5.96 3.99
C VAL A 80 -3.14 -6.10 3.74
N GLY A 81 -2.45 -6.91 4.55
CA GLY A 81 -1.00 -7.07 4.50
C GLY A 81 -0.27 -5.86 5.11
N VAL A 82 -0.78 -5.37 6.23
CA VAL A 82 -0.17 -4.30 7.01
C VAL A 82 0.99 -4.87 7.81
N ALA A 83 2.14 -4.19 7.85
CA ALA A 83 3.28 -4.71 8.59
C ALA A 83 2.98 -4.71 10.11
N PRO A 84 3.44 -5.73 10.87
CA PRO A 84 4.44 -6.75 10.53
C PRO A 84 3.91 -8.00 9.80
N LEU A 85 2.61 -8.07 9.50
CA LEU A 85 1.94 -9.28 8.98
C LEU A 85 1.87 -9.31 7.44
N HIS A 86 2.80 -8.63 6.76
CA HIS A 86 2.76 -8.40 5.32
C HIS A 86 3.45 -9.49 4.49
N PHE A 87 4.10 -10.48 5.11
CA PHE A 87 4.92 -11.47 4.40
C PHE A 87 4.19 -12.28 3.34
N TRP A 88 2.89 -12.53 3.53
CA TRP A 88 2.08 -13.24 2.54
C TRP A 88 1.97 -12.48 1.21
N LEU A 89 2.13 -11.14 1.22
CA LEU A 89 2.09 -10.34 0.00
C LEU A 89 3.17 -10.78 -1.00
N PHE A 90 4.33 -11.25 -0.55
CA PHE A 90 5.40 -11.70 -1.45
C PHE A 90 5.03 -12.99 -2.19
N SER A 91 4.27 -13.89 -1.58
CA SER A 91 3.86 -15.14 -2.25
C SER A 91 2.85 -14.92 -3.37
N VAL A 92 2.08 -13.84 -3.29
CA VAL A 92 1.06 -13.47 -4.28
C VAL A 92 1.65 -12.56 -5.35
N THR A 93 2.33 -11.50 -4.96
CA THR A 93 2.77 -10.45 -5.90
C THR A 93 3.86 -10.90 -6.85
N ASN A 94 4.71 -11.86 -6.47
CA ASN A 94 5.86 -12.27 -7.30
C ASN A 94 5.50 -12.69 -8.73
N SER A 95 4.32 -13.28 -8.97
CA SER A 95 3.88 -13.68 -10.32
C SER A 95 2.88 -12.73 -10.99
N ILE A 96 2.48 -11.64 -10.33
CA ILE A 96 1.53 -10.65 -10.87
C ILE A 96 2.30 -9.49 -11.48
N TYR A 97 1.97 -9.10 -12.70
CA TYR A 97 2.67 -8.05 -13.44
C TYR A 97 1.76 -6.85 -13.77
N ASP A 98 2.41 -5.75 -14.15
CA ASP A 98 1.81 -4.56 -14.74
C ASP A 98 0.65 -3.96 -13.93
N TRP A 99 -0.48 -3.73 -14.61
CA TRP A 99 -1.68 -3.11 -14.08
C TRP A 99 -2.26 -3.88 -12.88
N LEU A 100 -2.18 -5.22 -12.87
CA LEU A 100 -2.69 -6.00 -11.76
C LEU A 100 -1.86 -5.83 -10.50
N LEU A 101 -0.55 -5.62 -10.62
CA LEU A 101 0.31 -5.35 -9.46
C LEU A 101 -0.11 -4.02 -8.83
N MET A 102 -0.29 -2.99 -9.63
CA MET A 102 -0.75 -1.69 -9.14
C MET A 102 -2.15 -1.78 -8.53
N TRP A 103 -3.07 -2.48 -9.18
CA TRP A 103 -4.41 -2.69 -8.66
C TRP A 103 -4.41 -3.43 -7.31
N PHE A 104 -3.56 -4.46 -7.19
CA PHE A 104 -3.39 -5.23 -5.96
C PHE A 104 -2.80 -4.39 -4.81
N LEU A 105 -1.86 -3.49 -5.10
CA LEU A 105 -1.27 -2.65 -4.05
C LEU A 105 -2.22 -1.54 -3.57
N THR A 106 -3.24 -1.20 -4.35
CA THR A 106 -3.99 0.06 -4.21
C THR A 106 -5.48 -0.20 -4.01
N PHE A 107 -6.20 -0.58 -5.07
CA PHE A 107 -7.64 -0.82 -5.07
C PHE A 107 -8.06 -1.93 -4.10
N GLN A 108 -7.23 -2.95 -3.93
CA GLN A 108 -7.51 -4.02 -2.96
C GLN A 108 -7.52 -3.52 -1.53
N LYS A 109 -6.67 -2.56 -1.16
CA LYS A 109 -6.62 -2.07 0.22
C LYS A 109 -7.80 -1.17 0.58
N LEU A 110 -8.54 -0.67 -0.42
CA LEU A 110 -9.47 0.43 -0.19
C LEU A 110 -10.64 0.13 0.75
N PRO A 111 -11.44 -0.92 0.51
CA PRO A 111 -12.61 -1.18 1.33
C PRO A 111 -12.26 -1.64 2.75
N PHE A 112 -11.00 -2.01 3.00
CA PHE A 112 -10.56 -2.42 4.33
C PHE A 112 -10.23 -1.23 5.24
N LEU A 113 -9.88 -0.06 4.68
CA LEU A 113 -9.53 1.09 5.51
C LEU A 113 -10.69 1.55 6.41
N PRO A 114 -11.94 1.71 5.93
CA PRO A 114 -13.05 2.10 6.81
C PRO A 114 -13.25 1.12 7.96
N VAL A 115 -13.10 -0.19 7.70
CA VAL A 115 -13.22 -1.24 8.72
C VAL A 115 -12.08 -1.15 9.73
N LEU A 116 -10.83 -0.90 9.27
CA LEU A 116 -9.69 -0.68 10.17
C LEU A 116 -9.88 0.52 11.08
N VAL A 117 -10.41 1.63 10.56
CA VAL A 117 -10.68 2.84 11.34
C VAL A 117 -11.75 2.57 12.40
N GLN A 118 -12.77 1.76 12.10
CA GLN A 118 -13.85 1.42 13.03
C GLN A 118 -13.43 0.40 14.13
N LEU A 119 -12.56 -0.56 13.81
CA LEU A 119 -12.11 -1.61 14.73
C LEU A 119 -10.91 -1.22 15.61
N PHE A 120 -10.51 0.03 15.53
CA PHE A 120 -9.21 0.46 16.00
C PHE A 120 -9.12 0.59 17.53
N ASP A 121 -7.97 0.20 18.10
CA ASP A 121 -7.66 0.38 19.53
C ASP A 121 -6.29 1.08 19.72
N PHE A 122 -6.22 2.03 20.66
CA PHE A 122 -5.03 2.82 20.98
C PHE A 122 -3.84 1.95 21.43
N LYS A 123 -4.09 0.76 21.98
CA LYS A 123 -3.00 -0.16 22.35
C LYS A 123 -2.18 -0.63 21.16
N MET A 124 -2.73 -0.54 19.95
CA MET A 124 -2.11 -1.06 18.73
C MET A 124 -1.07 -0.10 18.13
N VAL A 125 -0.89 1.12 18.65
CA VAL A 125 0.11 2.09 18.15
C VAL A 125 1.50 1.47 18.06
N TYR A 126 1.94 0.81 19.13
CA TYR A 126 3.28 0.23 19.21
C TYR A 126 3.53 -0.86 18.16
N LEU A 127 2.47 -1.59 17.78
CA LEU A 127 2.57 -2.60 16.73
C LEU A 127 2.85 -1.97 15.36
N PHE A 128 2.26 -0.81 15.06
CA PHE A 128 2.55 -0.08 13.82
C PHE A 128 3.98 0.47 13.81
N PHE A 129 4.47 1.02 14.92
CA PHE A 129 5.87 1.44 15.02
C PHE A 129 6.84 0.28 14.79
N PHE A 130 6.58 -0.87 15.41
CA PHE A 130 7.35 -2.08 15.15
C PHE A 130 7.26 -2.54 13.69
N GLY A 131 6.06 -2.50 13.10
CA GLY A 131 5.84 -2.82 11.69
C GLY A 131 6.66 -1.93 10.74
N ILE A 132 6.69 -0.61 10.99
CA ILE A 132 7.51 0.33 10.20
C ILE A 132 9.01 0.00 10.34
N ALA A 133 9.48 -0.33 11.54
CA ALA A 133 10.87 -0.75 11.76
C ALA A 133 11.21 -2.02 10.97
N VAL A 134 10.32 -3.03 10.96
CA VAL A 134 10.47 -4.25 10.15
C VAL A 134 10.55 -3.93 8.66
N CYS A 135 9.70 -3.02 8.16
CA CYS A 135 9.76 -2.60 6.76
C CYS A 135 11.11 -1.96 6.40
N TYR A 136 11.66 -1.09 7.25
CA TYR A 136 12.96 -0.46 6.98
C TYR A 136 14.12 -1.46 6.96
N LEU A 137 14.14 -2.40 7.91
CA LEU A 137 15.13 -3.48 7.91
C LEU A 137 14.99 -4.35 6.66
N GLN A 138 13.76 -4.61 6.20
CA GLN A 138 13.53 -5.42 5.01
C GLN A 138 13.91 -4.69 3.71
N LEU A 139 13.63 -3.38 3.61
CA LEU A 139 14.06 -2.56 2.46
C LEU A 139 15.58 -2.61 2.28
N PHE A 140 16.34 -2.68 3.37
CA PHE A 140 17.80 -2.79 3.30
C PHE A 140 18.27 -4.14 2.71
N MET A 141 17.54 -5.23 2.98
CA MET A 141 18.00 -6.58 2.63
C MET A 141 17.59 -7.03 1.22
N LEU A 142 16.52 -6.49 0.66
CA LEU A 142 16.00 -6.97 -0.62
C LEU A 142 16.76 -6.41 -1.81
N LYS A 143 16.88 -7.22 -2.87
CA LYS A 143 17.57 -6.86 -4.11
C LYS A 143 16.63 -6.64 -5.30
N SER A 144 15.45 -7.23 -5.28
CA SER A 144 14.48 -7.15 -6.40
C SER A 144 13.62 -5.90 -6.32
N TYR A 145 13.58 -5.11 -7.41
CA TYR A 145 12.82 -3.86 -7.49
C TYR A 145 11.33 -4.02 -7.19
N LYS A 146 10.73 -5.10 -7.67
CA LYS A 146 9.33 -5.44 -7.41
C LYS A 146 9.04 -5.55 -5.91
N ASN A 147 9.87 -6.28 -5.17
CA ASN A 147 9.71 -6.45 -3.73
C ASN A 147 10.00 -5.17 -2.94
N MET A 148 10.92 -4.33 -3.43
CA MET A 148 11.13 -3.00 -2.83
C MET A 148 9.88 -2.13 -2.98
N MET A 149 9.25 -2.11 -4.16
CA MET A 149 8.02 -1.37 -4.42
C MET A 149 6.86 -1.87 -3.55
N ILE A 150 6.75 -3.19 -3.37
CA ILE A 150 5.74 -3.77 -2.48
C ILE A 150 5.96 -3.26 -1.06
N ILE A 151 7.19 -3.25 -0.54
CA ILE A 151 7.45 -2.81 0.84
C ILE A 151 7.28 -1.31 1.01
N SER A 152 7.70 -0.49 0.06
CA SER A 152 7.45 0.95 0.15
C SER A 152 5.95 1.26 0.15
N SER A 153 5.13 0.46 -0.57
CA SER A 153 3.67 0.56 -0.51
C SER A 153 3.06 0.07 0.82
N THR A 154 3.66 -0.94 1.48
CA THR A 154 3.20 -1.37 2.82
C THR A 154 3.62 -0.37 3.88
N GLU A 155 4.81 0.21 3.75
CA GLU A 155 5.31 1.23 4.66
C GLU A 155 4.43 2.49 4.61
N SER A 156 4.17 3.03 3.41
CA SER A 156 3.27 4.19 3.24
C SER A 156 1.86 3.92 3.77
N PHE A 157 1.32 2.72 3.55
CA PHE A 157 0.01 2.36 4.09
C PHE A 157 0.01 2.26 5.64
N ASN A 158 1.08 1.75 6.25
CA ASN A 158 1.23 1.77 7.71
C ASN A 158 1.22 3.20 8.24
N TRP A 159 1.91 4.14 7.58
CA TRP A 159 1.88 5.55 7.97
C TRP A 159 0.47 6.15 7.88
N VAL A 160 -0.30 5.82 6.83
CA VAL A 160 -1.70 6.26 6.71
C VAL A 160 -2.52 5.72 7.88
N ILE A 161 -2.43 4.44 8.21
CA ILE A 161 -3.18 3.89 9.35
C ILE A 161 -2.69 4.49 10.68
N LEU A 162 -1.40 4.74 10.84
CA LEU A 162 -0.88 5.38 12.05
C LEU A 162 -1.50 6.78 12.26
N THR A 163 -1.89 7.50 11.19
CA THR A 163 -2.62 8.77 11.37
C THR A 163 -4.04 8.62 11.91
N SER A 164 -4.63 7.41 11.87
CA SER A 164 -5.97 7.17 12.43
C SER A 164 -6.00 7.26 13.96
N PHE A 165 -4.84 7.20 14.62
CA PHE A 165 -4.72 7.46 16.06
C PHE A 165 -5.07 8.90 16.45
N LEU A 166 -4.98 9.84 15.52
CA LEU A 166 -5.06 11.27 15.82
C LEU A 166 -6.30 11.91 15.23
N SER A 167 -6.54 11.71 13.95
CA SER A 167 -7.70 12.32 13.29
C SER A 167 -8.18 11.48 12.11
N VAL A 168 -9.44 11.06 12.18
CA VAL A 168 -10.10 10.30 11.11
C VAL A 168 -10.14 11.11 9.80
N ILE A 169 -10.29 12.42 9.88
CA ILE A 169 -10.33 13.32 8.71
C ILE A 169 -9.00 13.27 7.95
N ASN A 170 -7.86 13.29 8.64
CA ASN A 170 -6.55 13.24 8.00
C ASN A 170 -6.32 11.89 7.33
N VAL A 171 -6.82 10.80 7.91
CA VAL A 171 -6.74 9.46 7.28
C VAL A 171 -7.49 9.47 5.96
N VAL A 172 -8.74 9.93 5.96
CA VAL A 172 -9.57 9.96 4.74
C VAL A 172 -8.89 10.83 3.68
N TYR A 173 -8.34 11.98 4.08
CA TYR A 173 -7.59 12.87 3.20
C TYR A 173 -6.36 12.19 2.58
N LEU A 174 -5.45 11.67 3.43
CA LEU A 174 -4.21 11.00 2.99
C LEU A 174 -4.49 9.76 2.15
N PHE A 175 -5.60 9.10 2.40
CA PHE A 175 -6.03 7.94 1.64
C PHE A 175 -6.54 8.32 0.25
N PHE A 176 -7.39 9.35 0.11
CA PHE A 176 -7.77 9.84 -1.22
C PHE A 176 -6.55 10.33 -2.01
N TYR A 177 -5.65 11.03 -1.34
CA TYR A 177 -4.35 11.41 -1.91
C TYR A 177 -3.59 10.19 -2.43
N TYR A 178 -3.45 9.14 -1.62
CA TYR A 178 -2.81 7.88 -2.02
C TYR A 178 -3.49 7.25 -3.26
N ILE A 179 -4.83 7.17 -3.30
CA ILE A 179 -5.57 6.57 -4.41
C ILE A 179 -5.31 7.31 -5.72
N VAL A 180 -5.52 8.64 -5.71
CA VAL A 180 -5.43 9.46 -6.92
C VAL A 180 -4.06 9.28 -7.58
N LEU A 181 -3.02 9.27 -6.77
CA LEU A 181 -1.65 9.20 -7.24
C LEU A 181 -1.30 7.82 -7.74
N MET A 182 -1.77 6.80 -7.05
CA MET A 182 -1.59 5.43 -7.50
C MET A 182 -2.30 5.15 -8.83
N ILE A 183 -3.45 5.78 -9.10
CA ILE A 183 -4.13 5.72 -10.40
C ILE A 183 -3.26 6.38 -11.49
N PHE A 184 -2.66 7.55 -11.22
CA PHE A 184 -1.77 8.22 -12.17
C PHE A 184 -0.49 7.43 -12.46
N LEU A 185 -0.02 6.61 -11.53
CA LEU A 185 1.17 5.78 -11.72
C LEU A 185 0.90 4.50 -12.52
N MET A 186 -0.36 4.03 -12.61
CA MET A 186 -0.73 2.80 -13.33
C MET A 186 -0.23 2.72 -14.79
N PRO A 187 -0.34 3.76 -15.64
CA PRO A 187 0.11 3.66 -17.04
C PRO A 187 1.63 3.50 -17.18
N LEU A 188 2.42 3.90 -16.19
CA LEU A 188 3.88 3.88 -16.24
C LEU A 188 4.48 2.47 -16.01
N PHE A 189 3.66 1.50 -15.58
CA PHE A 189 4.07 0.11 -15.35
C PHE A 189 3.87 -0.81 -16.55
N SER A 190 3.62 -0.26 -17.73
CA SER A 190 3.40 -1.03 -18.95
C SER A 190 4.74 -1.42 -19.63
N SER A 191 5.59 -2.17 -18.92
CA SER A 191 6.71 -2.87 -19.54
C SER A 191 6.65 -4.35 -19.17
N LYS A 192 6.32 -5.17 -20.17
CA LYS A 192 6.27 -6.64 -20.06
C LYS A 192 7.62 -7.28 -19.74
N ASP A 193 8.70 -6.49 -19.70
CA ASP A 193 10.05 -6.98 -19.51
C ASP A 193 10.44 -7.02 -18.04
N LEU A 194 10.76 -8.25 -17.63
CA LEU A 194 10.92 -8.78 -16.27
C LEU A 194 11.82 -8.01 -15.30
N ASN A 195 12.50 -6.94 -15.70
CA ASN A 195 13.52 -6.29 -14.86
C ASN A 195 13.67 -4.77 -15.01
N PHE A 196 12.87 -4.12 -15.85
CA PHE A 196 13.03 -2.67 -16.07
C PHE A 196 11.81 -1.93 -15.55
N ILE A 197 11.86 -1.63 -14.25
CA ILE A 197 11.04 -0.57 -13.71
C ILE A 197 11.66 0.75 -14.15
N ASN A 198 10.82 1.63 -14.69
CA ASN A 198 11.21 2.95 -15.15
C ASN A 198 11.78 3.79 -14.00
N TRP A 199 12.81 4.60 -14.27
CA TRP A 199 13.37 5.58 -13.32
C TRP A 199 12.28 6.45 -12.67
N GLU A 200 11.24 6.78 -13.41
CA GLU A 200 10.11 7.60 -12.96
C GLU A 200 9.30 6.91 -11.86
N THR A 201 8.82 5.68 -12.11
CA THR A 201 8.09 4.88 -11.11
C THR A 201 8.95 4.65 -9.87
N LEU A 202 10.23 4.42 -10.09
CA LEU A 202 11.21 4.23 -9.04
C LEU A 202 11.34 5.43 -8.10
N LEU A 203 11.44 6.65 -8.65
CA LEU A 203 11.52 7.88 -7.85
C LEU A 203 10.24 8.16 -7.05
N VAL A 204 9.06 7.74 -7.55
CA VAL A 204 7.79 8.00 -6.86
C VAL A 204 7.60 7.11 -5.64
N PHE A 205 8.02 5.85 -5.73
CA PHE A 205 7.94 4.90 -4.62
C PHE A 205 9.06 5.08 -3.60
N LEU A 206 10.09 5.83 -3.95
CA LEU A 206 11.12 6.26 -3.02
C LEU A 206 10.73 7.58 -2.35
N ASN A 207 11.28 7.80 -1.15
CA ASN A 207 11.03 8.98 -0.33
C ASN A 207 11.71 10.25 -0.88
N VAL A 208 11.70 10.43 -2.20
CA VAL A 208 12.17 11.63 -2.87
C VAL A 208 11.29 12.81 -2.44
N PRO A 209 11.86 14.00 -2.22
CA PRO A 209 11.05 15.17 -1.92
C PRO A 209 9.96 15.36 -2.98
N PHE A 210 8.77 15.71 -2.52
CA PHE A 210 7.55 15.89 -3.33
C PHE A 210 6.95 14.61 -3.95
N SER A 211 7.43 13.42 -3.57
CA SER A 211 6.79 12.14 -3.93
C SER A 211 5.69 11.73 -2.95
N VAL A 212 4.90 10.71 -3.33
CA VAL A 212 3.71 10.24 -2.59
C VAL A 212 4.10 9.78 -1.19
N SER A 213 5.15 8.95 -1.11
CA SER A 213 5.61 8.37 0.15
C SER A 213 6.19 9.43 1.09
N PHE A 214 6.85 10.45 0.54
CA PHE A 214 7.37 11.56 1.31
C PHE A 214 6.25 12.42 1.91
N PHE A 215 5.23 12.77 1.13
CA PHE A 215 4.12 13.58 1.63
C PHE A 215 3.32 12.89 2.73
N ILE A 216 2.99 11.62 2.54
CA ILE A 216 2.30 10.82 3.56
C ILE A 216 3.12 10.84 4.87
N LYS A 217 4.46 10.75 4.79
CA LYS A 217 5.35 10.79 5.96
C LYS A 217 5.37 12.15 6.64
N ILE A 218 5.50 13.25 5.90
CA ILE A 218 5.51 14.58 6.52
C ILE A 218 4.19 14.86 7.23
N PHE A 219 3.06 14.62 6.55
CA PHE A 219 1.75 14.86 7.15
C PHE A 219 1.50 13.97 8.36
N SER A 220 1.83 12.69 8.27
CA SER A 220 1.69 11.78 9.41
C SER A 220 2.61 12.16 10.57
N LEU A 221 3.88 12.49 10.32
CA LEU A 221 4.81 12.95 11.35
C LEU A 221 4.35 14.25 12.03
N GLY A 222 3.83 15.21 11.26
CA GLY A 222 3.33 16.47 11.82
C GLY A 222 2.23 16.26 12.86
N GLU A 223 1.37 15.27 12.63
CA GLU A 223 0.35 14.87 13.60
C GLU A 223 0.96 14.08 14.77
N LEU A 224 1.81 13.09 14.48
CA LEU A 224 2.36 12.21 15.51
C LEU A 224 3.33 12.89 16.47
N LEU A 225 3.97 13.98 16.05
CA LEU A 225 4.78 14.80 16.93
C LEU A 225 3.96 15.39 18.09
N LYS A 226 2.63 15.53 17.94
CA LYS A 226 1.75 15.96 19.05
C LYS A 226 1.66 14.92 20.19
N LEU A 227 2.04 13.67 19.95
CA LEU A 227 1.99 12.59 20.95
C LEU A 227 3.25 12.52 21.83
N ASP A 228 4.21 13.45 21.68
CA ASP A 228 5.39 13.67 22.53
C ASP A 228 5.96 12.39 23.18
N SER A 229 6.25 11.38 22.35
CA SER A 229 6.76 10.09 22.84
C SER A 229 8.19 9.83 22.39
N MET A 230 8.99 9.23 23.27
CA MET A 230 10.36 8.78 22.95
C MET A 230 10.40 7.82 21.74
N PHE A 231 9.30 7.11 21.48
CA PHE A 231 9.16 6.25 20.31
C PHE A 231 9.16 7.04 19.00
N MET A 232 8.65 8.27 18.98
CA MET A 232 8.72 9.14 17.80
C MET A 232 10.16 9.51 17.46
N LEU A 233 11.00 9.77 18.47
CA LEU A 233 12.43 10.04 18.27
C LEU A 233 13.15 8.84 17.66
N PHE A 234 12.87 7.63 18.15
CA PHE A 234 13.41 6.40 17.58
C PHE A 234 12.97 6.20 16.12
N LEU A 235 11.71 6.50 15.82
CA LEU A 235 11.18 6.44 14.46
C LEU A 235 11.92 7.40 13.51
N LEU A 236 12.13 8.64 13.94
CA LEU A 236 12.89 9.64 13.18
C LEU A 236 14.32 9.16 12.90
N PHE A 237 14.97 8.50 13.85
CA PHE A 237 16.27 7.87 13.62
C PHE A 237 16.19 6.76 12.57
N LEU A 238 15.18 5.90 12.63
CA LEU A 238 14.99 4.82 11.65
C LEU A 238 14.70 5.33 10.23
N MET A 239 14.12 6.51 10.06
CA MET A 239 13.92 7.10 8.74
C MET A 239 15.24 7.34 8.00
N PHE A 240 16.36 7.52 8.70
CA PHE A 240 17.68 7.59 8.09
C PHE A 240 18.05 6.31 7.34
N LEU A 241 17.64 5.13 7.84
CA LEU A 241 17.88 3.85 7.14
C LEU A 241 17.19 3.83 5.77
N SER A 242 16.03 4.46 5.65
CA SER A 242 15.32 4.56 4.36
C SER A 242 16.11 5.40 3.34
N MET A 243 16.85 6.42 3.79
CA MET A 243 17.73 7.24 2.94
C MET A 243 19.00 6.49 2.54
N MET A 244 19.53 5.61 3.40
CA MET A 244 20.67 4.76 3.05
C MET A 244 20.28 3.67 2.02
N CYS A 245 19.05 3.14 2.08
CA CYS A 245 18.52 2.28 1.03
C CYS A 245 18.41 3.02 -0.31
N PHE A 246 17.93 4.27 -0.27
CA PHE A 246 17.85 5.14 -1.45
C PHE A 246 19.21 5.34 -2.13
N SER A 247 20.27 5.63 -1.36
CA SER A 247 21.59 5.87 -1.94
C SER A 247 22.18 4.62 -2.59
N LEU A 248 22.11 3.46 -1.92
CA LEU A 248 22.54 2.17 -2.48
C LEU A 248 21.83 1.86 -3.80
N TRP A 249 20.57 2.24 -3.89
CA TRP A 249 19.75 1.93 -5.04
C TRP A 249 20.00 2.86 -6.23
N LEU A 250 20.20 4.15 -5.99
CA LEU A 250 20.64 5.08 -7.03
C LEU A 250 21.96 4.61 -7.66
N VAL A 251 22.88 4.09 -6.84
CA VAL A 251 24.13 3.48 -7.34
C VAL A 251 23.86 2.24 -8.18
N ASN A 252 22.99 1.33 -7.74
CA ASN A 252 22.65 0.13 -8.51
C ASN A 252 21.95 0.46 -9.85
N MET A 253 21.16 1.52 -9.89
CA MET A 253 20.49 1.98 -11.12
C MET A 253 21.43 2.72 -12.06
N SER A 254 22.42 3.47 -11.55
CA SER A 254 23.37 4.20 -12.39
C SER A 254 24.34 3.29 -13.14
N VAL A 255 24.69 2.14 -12.56
CA VAL A 255 25.57 1.14 -13.21
C VAL A 255 24.84 0.37 -14.31
N LYS A 256 23.51 0.32 -14.29
CA LYS A 256 22.72 -0.31 -15.36
C LYS A 256 22.65 0.62 -16.55
N HIS A 257 23.40 0.29 -17.61
CA HIS A 257 23.29 0.95 -18.90
C HIS A 257 21.86 0.81 -19.46
N MET A 258 21.04 1.84 -19.27
CA MET A 258 19.72 1.97 -19.88
C MET A 258 19.89 2.30 -21.37
N LYS A 259 20.10 1.26 -22.19
CA LYS A 259 20.03 1.38 -23.65
C LYS A 259 18.62 1.23 -24.21
N MET A 260 17.61 0.99 -23.37
CA MET A 260 16.22 1.01 -23.79
C MET A 260 15.61 2.36 -23.49
N VAL A 261 15.50 3.16 -24.55
CA VAL A 261 14.59 4.29 -24.65
C VAL A 261 13.19 3.71 -24.57
N GLY A 262 12.68 3.56 -23.35
CA GLY A 262 11.26 3.33 -23.13
C GLY A 262 10.52 4.63 -23.42
N ASP A 263 9.52 4.56 -24.31
CA ASP A 263 8.52 5.61 -24.55
C ASP A 263 7.69 5.82 -23.28
N ASN A 264 8.30 6.40 -22.27
CA ASN A 264 7.60 6.81 -21.07
C ASN A 264 6.87 8.11 -21.39
N VAL A 265 5.63 8.19 -20.92
CA VAL A 265 4.83 9.41 -21.00
C VAL A 265 5.37 10.43 -19.99
N LYS A 266 6.56 10.97 -20.26
CA LYS A 266 7.26 11.95 -19.42
C LYS A 266 6.36 13.14 -19.07
N ASN A 267 5.47 13.51 -20.00
CA ASN A 267 4.51 14.59 -19.82
C ASN A 267 3.51 14.32 -18.68
N LEU A 268 3.09 13.06 -18.46
CA LEU A 268 2.24 12.72 -17.32
C LEU A 268 3.01 12.86 -16.01
N PHE A 269 4.28 12.47 -15.98
CA PHE A 269 5.11 12.64 -14.78
C PHE A 269 5.24 14.12 -14.39
N PHE A 270 5.58 14.99 -15.35
CA PHE A 270 5.68 16.43 -15.12
C PHE A 270 4.34 17.10 -14.78
N LEU A 271 3.21 16.50 -15.13
CA LEU A 271 1.88 16.96 -14.73
C LEU A 271 1.49 16.47 -13.33
N VAL A 272 1.89 15.26 -12.96
CA VAL A 272 1.59 14.67 -11.65
C VAL A 272 2.34 15.41 -10.54
N VAL A 273 3.64 15.66 -10.68
CA VAL A 273 4.46 16.33 -9.65
C VAL A 273 3.87 17.66 -9.13
N PRO A 274 3.40 18.60 -9.96
CA PRO A 274 2.76 19.82 -9.46
C PRO A 274 1.39 19.56 -8.82
N ILE A 275 0.63 18.55 -9.26
CA ILE A 275 -0.61 18.14 -8.59
C ILE A 275 -0.32 17.59 -7.18
N MET A 276 0.85 16.96 -6.97
CA MET A 276 1.30 16.54 -5.64
C MET A 276 1.44 17.71 -4.66
N MET A 277 1.79 18.89 -5.17
CA MET A 277 1.97 20.09 -4.35
C MET A 277 0.63 20.74 -4.00
N LEU A 278 -0.38 20.61 -4.86
CA LEU A 278 -1.71 21.17 -4.62
C LEU A 278 -2.42 20.53 -3.43
N SER A 279 -2.14 19.27 -3.11
CA SER A 279 -2.67 18.62 -1.91
C SER A 279 -1.99 19.07 -0.61
N VAL A 280 -1.05 20.01 -0.67
CA VAL A 280 -0.38 20.53 0.53
C VAL A 280 -1.02 21.85 0.96
N VAL A 281 -1.67 22.55 0.02
CA VAL A 281 -2.36 23.82 0.21
C VAL A 281 -3.81 23.57 0.63
#